data_AF-A0A7J9MLB7-F1
#
_entry.id   AF-A0A7J9MLB7-F1
#
_cell.length_a   1.000
_cell.length_b   1.000
_cell.length_c   1.000
_cell.angle_alpha   90.00
_cell.angle_beta   90.00
_cell.angle_gamma   90.00
#
_symmetry.space_group_name_H-M   'P 1'
#
loop_
_entity.id
_entity.type
_entity.pdbx_description
1 polymer ?
#
loop_
_entity_poly.entity_id
_entity_poly.type
_entity_poly.pdbx_seq_one_letter_code
_entity_poly.pdbx_strand_id
1 'polypeptide(L)' 'MVDLNNVGTYNADTGFKVDYLNELERMLEKVLPHAMLKAKPNLVSRIRIFKRDWAIVYDMLSGKDNSDFG' A
#
# COMPACT_ATOMS: atom_id res chain seq x y z
N MET A 1 0.69 -12.27 16.05
CA MET A 1 0.02 -12.56 14.77
C MET A 1 -1.41 -12.10 14.93
N VAL A 2 -1.81 -11.03 14.26
CA VAL A 2 -3.19 -10.50 14.35
C VAL A 2 -3.98 -11.12 13.21
N ASP A 3 -4.86 -12.06 13.54
CA ASP A 3 -5.79 -12.66 12.60
C ASP A 3 -6.83 -11.62 12.15
N LEU A 4 -6.69 -11.17 10.91
CA LEU A 4 -7.70 -10.36 10.22
C LEU A 4 -8.80 -11.27 9.68
N ASN A 5 -9.79 -11.56 10.51
CA ASN A 5 -11.02 -12.24 10.09
C ASN A 5 -11.86 -11.31 9.19
N ASN A 6 -11.93 -11.65 7.91
CA ASN A 6 -12.75 -10.95 6.91
C ASN A 6 -14.17 -11.56 6.89
N VAL A 7 -15.10 -10.96 7.64
CA VAL A 7 -16.54 -11.25 7.50
C VAL A 7 -17.05 -10.51 6.26
N GLY A 8 -17.31 -11.26 5.19
CA GLY A 8 -18.20 -10.85 4.10
C GLY A 8 -17.55 -10.79 2.71
N THR A 9 -17.93 -11.74 1.85
CA THR A 9 -18.39 -11.58 0.45
C THR A 9 -17.73 -10.60 -0.53
N TYR A 10 -16.51 -10.10 -0.30
CA TYR A 10 -15.85 -9.20 -1.25
C TYR A 10 -14.50 -9.80 -1.67
N ASN A 11 -14.42 -10.12 -2.96
CA ASN A 11 -13.26 -10.74 -3.62
C ASN A 11 -11.94 -10.10 -3.17
N ALA A 12 -10.98 -10.93 -2.75
CA ALA A 12 -9.60 -10.53 -2.46
C ALA A 12 -9.01 -9.74 -3.64
N ASP A 13 -8.18 -8.69 -3.47
CA ASP A 13 -6.83 -8.90 -2.94
C ASP A 13 -6.19 -7.69 -2.24
N THR A 14 -6.95 -6.64 -1.88
CA THR A 14 -6.40 -5.53 -1.07
C THR A 14 -7.40 -4.80 -0.15
N GLY A 15 -8.67 -5.21 -0.08
CA GLY A 15 -9.69 -4.47 0.70
C GLY A 15 -10.02 -3.07 0.16
N PHE A 16 -9.39 -2.65 -0.93
CA PHE A 16 -9.70 -1.40 -1.62
C PHE A 16 -10.82 -1.62 -2.65
N LYS A 17 -11.80 -0.71 -2.63
CA LYS A 17 -12.88 -0.64 -3.63
C LYS A 17 -12.29 -0.67 -5.05
N VAL A 18 -13.01 -1.27 -6.01
CA VAL A 18 -12.60 -1.41 -7.43
C VAL A 18 -12.07 -0.10 -8.06
N ASP A 19 -12.50 1.05 -7.55
CA ASP A 19 -12.12 2.38 -8.06
C ASP A 19 -11.09 3.15 -7.21
N TYR A 20 -10.47 2.53 -6.21
CA TYR A 20 -9.55 3.24 -5.29
C TYR A 20 -8.41 3.98 -6.01
N LEU A 21 -7.84 3.40 -7.08
CA LEU A 21 -6.76 4.06 -7.81
C LEU A 21 -7.22 5.35 -8.51
N ASN A 22 -8.46 5.39 -8.98
CA ASN A 22 -9.04 6.58 -9.61
C ASN A 22 -9.29 7.67 -8.55
N GLU A 23 -9.75 7.28 -7.36
CA GLU A 23 -9.93 8.22 -6.26
C GLU A 23 -8.59 8.76 -5.75
N LEU A 24 -7.57 7.89 -5.65
CA LEU A 24 -6.22 8.28 -5.29
C LEU A 24 -5.61 9.24 -6.31
N GLU A 25 -5.82 9.01 -7.62
CA GLU A 25 -5.43 9.94 -8.68
C GLU A 25 -6.06 11.33 -8.45
N ARG A 26 -7.36 11.40 -8.18
CA ARG A 26 -8.07 12.67 -7.90
C ARG A 26 -7.55 13.38 -6.64
N MET A 27 -7.25 12.63 -5.58
CA MET A 27 -6.69 13.21 -4.35
C MET A 27 -5.29 13.76 -4.61
N LEU A 28 -4.45 13.03 -5.33
CA LEU A 28 -3.10 13.47 -5.67
C LEU A 28 -3.10 14.67 -6.61
N GLU A 29 -4.06 14.77 -7.54
CA GLU A 29 -4.22 15.96 -8.38
C GLU A 29 -4.58 17.21 -7.56
N LYS A 30 -5.36 17.06 -6.49
CA LYS A 30 -5.67 18.17 -5.57
C LYS A 30 -4.48 18.60 -4.72
N VAL A 31 -3.74 17.64 -4.17
CA VAL A 31 -2.60 17.92 -3.27
C VAL A 31 -1.37 18.36 -4.05
N LEU A 32 -1.14 17.77 -5.23
CA LEU A 32 -0.02 18.02 -6.12
C LEU A 32 -0.55 18.33 -7.53
N PRO A 33 -1.18 19.49 -7.72
CA PRO A 33 -1.58 19.92 -9.06
C PRO A 33 -0.32 19.97 -9.93
N HIS A 34 -0.42 19.46 -11.16
CA HIS A 34 0.66 19.30 -12.15
C HIS A 34 1.60 18.10 -11.99
N ALA A 35 1.40 17.22 -11.01
CA ALA A 35 2.25 16.02 -10.88
C ALA A 35 2.07 15.00 -12.04
N MET A 36 1.02 15.15 -12.87
CA MET A 36 0.69 14.28 -14.02
C MET A 36 0.72 12.77 -13.67
N LEU A 37 0.31 12.42 -12.46
CA LEU A 37 0.29 11.04 -11.98
C LEU A 37 -1.00 10.35 -12.44
N LYS A 38 -0.86 9.33 -13.29
CA LYS A 38 -1.98 8.47 -13.72
C LYS A 38 -2.12 7.22 -12.88
N ALA A 39 -3.36 6.80 -12.62
CA ALA A 39 -3.72 5.58 -11.91
C ALA A 39 -2.92 4.38 -12.42
N LYS A 40 -2.82 4.24 -13.75
CA LYS A 40 -1.93 3.29 -14.41
C LYS A 40 -1.06 4.00 -15.46
N PRO A 41 0.23 3.65 -15.59
CA PRO A 41 1.00 2.71 -14.77
C PRO A 41 1.60 3.33 -13.49
N ASN A 42 1.50 4.65 -13.32
CA ASN A 42 2.35 5.42 -12.41
C ASN A 42 2.04 5.18 -10.93
N LEU A 43 0.76 5.17 -10.54
CA LEU A 43 0.38 4.96 -9.13
C LEU A 43 0.59 3.51 -8.70
N VAL A 44 0.26 2.54 -9.56
CA VAL A 44 0.45 1.11 -9.26
C VAL A 44 1.92 0.78 -8.97
N SER A 45 2.85 1.26 -9.80
CA SER A 45 4.28 1.00 -9.61
C SER A 45 4.82 1.65 -8.32
N ARG A 46 4.39 2.88 -8.02
CA ARG A 46 4.77 3.60 -6.79
C ARG A 46 4.21 2.94 -5.53
N ILE A 47 2.95 2.49 -5.54
CA ILE A 47 2.36 1.77 -4.40
C ILE A 47 3.10 0.44 -4.17
N ARG A 48 3.50 -0.27 -5.23
CA ARG A 48 4.26 -1.52 -5.10
C ARG A 48 5.61 -1.29 -4.43
N ILE A 49 6.34 -0.25 -4.84
CA ILE A 49 7.62 0.12 -4.22
C ILE A 49 7.39 0.54 -2.76
N PHE A 50 6.42 1.41 -2.51
CA PHE A 50 6.08 1.88 -1.18
C PHE A 50 5.74 0.75 -0.21
N LYS A 51 4.94 -0.23 -0.65
CA LYS A 51 4.62 -1.42 0.16
C LYS A 51 5.86 -2.22 0.52
N ARG A 52 6.82 -2.37 -0.41
CA ARG A 52 8.08 -3.09 -0.16
C ARG A 52 8.95 -2.35 0.85
N ASP A 53 9.15 -1.04 0.65
CA ASP A 53 9.97 -0.22 1.55
C ASP A 53 9.34 -0.14 2.94
N TRP A 54 8.02 -0.01 3.01
CA TRP A 54 7.29 -0.03 4.27
C TRP A 54 7.40 -1.38 4.98
N ALA A 55 7.36 -2.50 4.25
CA ALA A 55 7.55 -3.82 4.85
C ALA A 55 8.93 -3.95 5.51
N ILE A 56 9.99 -3.41 4.88
CA ILE A 56 11.34 -3.40 5.45
C ILE A 56 11.40 -2.55 6.71
N VAL A 57 10.86 -1.32 6.66
CA VAL A 57 10.84 -0.43 7.83
C VAL A 57 10.02 -1.04 8.96
N TYR A 58 8.89 -1.65 8.63
CA TYR A 58 8.04 -2.32 9.60
C TYR A 58 8.76 -3.52 10.24
N ASP A 59 9.46 -4.33 9.45
CA ASP A 59 10.27 -5.44 9.97
C ASP A 59 11.35 -4.96 10.95
N MET A 60 12.06 -3.87 10.60
CA MET A 60 13.04 -3.24 11.50
C MET A 60 12.41 -2.72 12.80
N LEU A 61 11.23 -2.10 12.73
CA LEU A 61 10.55 -1.49 13.88
C LEU A 61 9.79 -2.50 14.74
N SER A 62 9.29 -3.59 14.15
CA SER A 62 8.49 -4.63 14.81
C SER A 62 9.28 -5.88 15.17
N GLY A 63 10.55 -5.95 14.73
CA GLY A 63 11.51 -6.98 15.07
C GLY A 63 11.71 -7.06 16.58
N LYS A 64 11.00 -8.00 17.20
CA LYS A 64 11.23 -8.42 18.58
C LYS A 64 12.56 -9.16 18.75
N ASP A 65 13.18 -9.61 17.66
CA ASP A 65 14.41 -10.40 17.66
C ASP A 65 15.30 -10.04 16.45
N ASN A 66 15.99 -8.89 16.47
CA ASN A 66 17.12 -8.62 15.55
C ASN A 66 18.43 -9.31 16.02
N SER A 67 18.32 -10.47 16.69
CA SER A 67 19.45 -11.19 17.30
C SER A 67 20.01 -12.34 16.44
N ASP A 68 19.52 -12.53 15.22
CA ASP A 68 19.95 -13.64 14.34
C ASP A 68 20.95 -13.22 13.24
N PHE A 69 21.59 -12.05 13.40
CA PHE A 69 22.93 -11.83 12.84
C PHE A 69 23.98 -12.49 13.76
N GLY A 70 23.92 -13.82 13.87
CA GLY A 70 24.88 -14.68 14.55
C GLY A 70 25.42 -15.74 13.61
#